data_AF-A0A1F5X165-F1
#
_entry.id   AF-A0A1F5X165-F1
#
_cell.length_a   1.000
_cell.length_b   1.000
_cell.length_c   1.000
_cell.angle_alpha   90.00
_cell.angle_beta   90.00
_cell.angle_gamma   90.00
#
_symmetry.space_group_name_H-M   'P 1'
#
loop_
_entity.id
_entity.type
_entity.pdbx_description
1 polymer ?
#
loop_
_entity_poly.entity_id
_entity_poly.type
_entity_poly.pdbx_seq_one_letter_code
_entity_poly.pdbx_strand_id
1 'polypeptide(L)' 'MSLTEGQIQEITEKAKAWVTSPEGKKQIKETLKRIDEIKRELHEARQVDWRSLDRPMTI' A
#
# COMPACT_ATOMS: atom_id res chain seq x y z
N MET A 1 14.32 25.88 -0.70
CA MET A 1 15.55 25.51 0.04
C MET A 1 15.83 24.05 -0.31
N SER A 2 16.90 23.78 -1.04
CA SER A 2 17.39 22.43 -1.33
C SER A 2 18.10 21.89 -0.10
N LEU A 3 17.87 20.61 0.23
CA LEU A 3 18.62 19.93 1.28
C LEU A 3 20.11 19.88 0.90
N THR A 4 20.99 20.10 1.87
CA THR A 4 22.43 19.93 1.65
C THR A 4 22.78 18.44 1.60
N GLU A 5 23.87 18.08 0.93
CA GLU A 5 24.32 16.68 0.83
C GLU A 5 24.49 16.02 2.20
N GLY A 6 24.97 16.77 3.21
CA GLY A 6 25.07 16.29 4.59
C GLY A 6 23.72 15.96 5.23
N GLN A 7 22.68 16.74 4.96
CA GLN A 7 21.33 16.47 5.45
C GLN A 7 20.72 15.23 4.78
N ILE A 8 20.97 15.04 3.48
CA ILE A 8 20.52 13.86 2.73
C ILE A 8 21.17 12.59 3.31
N GLN A 9 22.47 12.65 3.61
CA GLN A 9 23.20 11.54 4.19
C GLN A 9 22.65 11.16 5.58
N GLU A 10 22.41 12.15 6.45
CA GLU A 10 21.85 11.92 7.78
C GLU A 10 20.46 11.29 7.74
N ILE A 11 19.58 11.80 6.86
CA ILE A 11 18.24 11.22 6.66
C ILE A 11 18.34 9.78 6.16
N THR A 12 19.26 9.52 5.23
CA THR A 12 19.48 8.18 4.66
C THR A 12 19.90 7.17 5.72
N GLU A 13 20.85 7.53 6.59
CA GLU A 13 21.31 6.63 7.65
C GLU A 13 20.23 6.39 8.71
N LYS A 14 19.47 7.42 9.08
CA LYS A 14 18.30 7.28 9.97
C LYS A 14 17.24 6.37 9.37
N ALA A 15 16.95 6.50 8.08
CA ALA A 15 16.00 5.66 7.38
C ALA A 15 16.46 4.19 7.34
N LYS A 16 17.75 3.93 7.04
CA LYS A 16 18.32 2.57 7.07
C LYS A 16 18.23 1.94 8.45
N ALA A 17 18.57 2.70 9.49
CA ALA A 17 18.47 2.22 10.87
C ALA A 17 17.02 1.90 11.25
N TRP A 18 16.07 2.75 10.85
CA TRP A 18 14.66 2.52 11.10
C TRP A 18 14.12 1.28 10.36
N VAL A 19 14.40 1.13 9.07
CA VAL A 19 13.95 -0.02 8.25
C VAL A 19 14.46 -1.35 8.82
N THR A 20 15.66 -1.35 9.39
CA THR A 20 16.26 -2.56 9.98
C THR A 20 15.84 -2.81 11.44
N SER A 21 15.27 -1.81 12.11
CA SER A 21 14.77 -1.91 13.48
C SER A 21 13.57 -2.87 13.58
N PRO A 22 13.31 -3.45 14.78
CA PRO A 22 12.14 -4.30 15.00
C PRO A 22 10.81 -3.59 14.68
N GLU A 23 10.70 -2.32 15.07
CA GLU A 23 9.50 -1.51 14.84
C GLU A 23 9.29 -1.22 13.35
N GLY A 24 10.35 -0.80 12.65
CA GLY A 24 10.26 -0.56 11.20
C GLY A 24 9.88 -1.83 10.43
N LYS A 25 10.46 -2.97 10.77
CA LYS A 25 10.07 -4.27 10.18
C LYS A 25 8.60 -4.62 10.44
N LYS A 26 8.10 -4.35 11.65
CA LYS A 26 6.69 -4.58 12.00
C LYS A 26 5.78 -3.71 11.14
N GLN A 27 6.04 -2.41 11.06
CA GLN A 27 5.22 -1.47 10.27
C GLN A 27 5.25 -1.79 8.77
N ILE A 28 6.42 -2.17 8.23
CA ILE A 28 6.53 -2.61 6.84
C ILE A 28 5.67 -3.86 6.60
N LYS A 29 5.74 -4.85 7.49
CA LYS A 29 4.96 -6.08 7.37
C LYS A 29 3.45 -5.83 7.44
N GLU A 30 3.00 -4.98 8.36
CA GLU A 30 1.59 -4.58 8.48
C GLU A 30 1.11 -3.84 7.24
N THR A 31 1.94 -2.94 6.70
CA THR A 31 1.64 -2.20 5.47
C THR A 31 1.52 -3.14 4.27
N LEU A 32 2.44 -4.09 4.12
CA LEU A 32 2.38 -5.10 3.04
C LEU A 32 1.11 -5.94 3.12
N LYS A 33 0.72 -6.39 4.32
CA LYS A 33 -0.55 -7.12 4.51
C LYS A 33 -1.75 -6.29 4.07
N ARG A 34 -1.80 -5.02 4.46
CA ARG A 34 -2.90 -4.12 4.09
C ARG A 34 -2.96 -3.86 2.59
N ILE A 35 -1.81 -3.75 1.94
CA ILE A 35 -1.75 -3.64 0.47
C ILE A 35 -2.32 -4.88 -0.19
N ASP A 36 -1.99 -6.07 0.30
CA ASP A 36 -2.52 -7.32 -0.25
C ASP A 36 -4.04 -7.46 -0.05
N GLU A 37 -4.55 -7.03 1.10
CA GLU A 37 -6.00 -6.95 1.36
C GLU A 37 -6.69 -6.01 0.37
N ILE A 38 -6.16 -4.79 0.19
CA ILE A 38 -6.70 -3.82 -0.78
C ILE A 38 -6.65 -4.37 -2.21
N LYS A 39 -5.57 -5.05 -2.60
CA LYS A 39 -5.48 -5.68 -3.92
C LYS A 39 -6.55 -6.75 -4.10
N ARG A 40 -6.82 -7.55 -3.06
CA ARG A 40 -7.89 -8.57 -3.10
C ARG A 40 -9.26 -7.92 -3.24
N GLU A 41 -9.57 -6.91 -2.43
CA GLU A 41 -10.83 -6.17 -2.51
C GLU A 41 -11.02 -5.54 -3.90
N LEU A 42 -9.96 -4.95 -4.46
CA LEU A 42 -10.01 -4.36 -5.80
C LEU A 42 -10.19 -5.42 -6.89
N HIS A 43 -9.59 -6.61 -6.72
CA HIS A 43 -9.80 -7.73 -7.62
C HIS A 43 -11.24 -8.24 -7.56
N GLU A 44 -11.81 -8.41 -6.37
CA GLU A 44 -13.20 -8.82 -6.15
C GLU A 44 -14.18 -7.77 -6.71
N ALA A 45 -13.96 -6.49 -6.44
CA ALA A 45 -14.78 -5.41 -6.99
C ALA A 45 -14.73 -5.35 -8.53
N ARG A 46 -13.62 -5.78 -9.14
CA ARG A 46 -13.48 -5.87 -10.59
C ARG A 46 -14.21 -7.09 -11.17
N GLN A 47 -14.55 -8.10 -10.37
CA GLN A 47 -15.40 -9.21 -10.78
C GLN A 47 -16.89 -8.81 -10.82
N VAL A 48 -17.19 -7.68 -11.48
CA VAL A 48 -18.57 -7.33 -11.83
C VAL A 48 -19.11 -8.43 -12.73
N ASP A 49 -20.09 -9.17 -12.24
CA ASP A 49 -20.83 -10.12 -13.05
C ASP A 49 -21.62 -9.33 -14.10
N TRP A 50 -21.09 -9.27 -15.31
CA TRP A 50 -21.72 -8.59 -16.44
C TRP A 50 -23.11 -9.19 -16.75
N ARG A 51 -23.41 -10.41 -16.32
CA ARG A 51 -24.75 -11.01 -16.45
C ARG A 51 -25.75 -10.45 -15.45
N SER A 52 -25.29 -9.87 -14.34
CA SER A 52 -26.14 -9.19 -13.36
C SER A 52 -26.58 -7.79 -13.83
N LEU A 53 -25.87 -7.20 -14.79
CA LEU A 53 -26.19 -5.90 -15.38
C LEU A 53 -27.32 -5.96 -16.43
N ASP A 54 -27.61 -7.13 -16.99
CA ASP A 54 -28.60 -7.33 -18.07
C ASP A 54 -29.96 -7.85 -17.54
N ARG A 55 -30.27 -7.65 -16.26
CA ARG A 55 -31.64 -7.90 -15.79
C ARG A 55 -32.50 -6.70 -16.17
N PRO A 56 -33.45 -6.83 -17.11
CA PRO A 56 -34.42 -5.76 -17.34
C PRO A 56 -35.14 -5.50 -16.02
N MET A 57 -35.09 -4.26 -15.53
CA MET A 57 -36.00 -3.82 -14.47
C MET A 57 -37.41 -4.08 -14.98
N THR A 58 -38.06 -5.08 -14.42
CA THR A 58 -39.49 -5.31 -14.66
C THR A 58 -40.21 -4.22 -13.88
N ILE A 59 -40.55 -3.14 -14.58
CA ILE A 59 -41.40 -2.04 -14.07
C ILE A 59 -42.85 -2.48 -14.18
#